data_AF-A0A059LN98-F1
#
_entry.id   AF-A0A059LN98-F1
#
_cell.length_a   1.000
_cell.length_b   1.000
_cell.length_c   1.000
_cell.angle_alpha   90.00
_cell.angle_beta   90.00
_cell.angle_gamma   90.00
#
_symmetry.space_group_name_H-M   'P 1'
#
loop_
_entity.id
_entity.type
_entity.pdbx_description
1 polymer ?
#
loop_
_entity_poly.entity_id
_entity_poly.type
_entity_poly.pdbx_seq_one_letter_code
_entity_poly.pdbx_strand_id
1 'polypeptide(L)'
;SLRLPPGPCAFLRAGQRFEGSQHLPRRRGPKGERWVISVALHRVDLRRGLVCGTLEATCDPAACHSLGERLEPTVTFFEGDIVDNVNHSFAGASDAAAARSAAPSAEVELSCWSLFASFAPLARDVRRCGGRSAALSAHGAIYMRWRERFFVRGGGSDSVSIAGVYYVALDRTTGAISGLYCESCASTSQKVDLKPLSTEAAGKAFAEMELA
;
A
#
# COMPACT_ATOMS: atom_id res chain seq x y z
N SER A 1 -4.55 15.53 21.91
CA SER A 1 -3.17 15.62 21.37
C SER A 1 -3.19 15.16 19.92
N LEU A 2 -2.59 15.91 18.99
CA LEU A 2 -2.56 15.56 17.56
C LEU A 2 -1.56 14.44 17.22
N ARG A 3 -0.77 13.96 18.19
CA ARG A 3 0.40 13.09 17.96
C ARG A 3 0.28 11.80 18.76
N LEU A 4 -0.62 10.91 18.34
CA LEU A 4 -0.74 9.58 18.90
C LEU A 4 -0.67 8.57 17.75
N PRO A 5 0.23 7.57 17.83
CA PRO A 5 0.29 6.53 16.80
C PRO A 5 -0.99 5.70 16.81
N PRO A 6 -1.30 4.99 15.70
CA PRO A 6 -2.42 4.07 15.68
C PRO A 6 -2.21 2.98 16.73
N GLY A 7 -3.27 2.65 17.47
CA GLY A 7 -3.26 1.48 18.35
C GLY A 7 -3.05 0.17 17.58
N PRO A 8 -2.73 -0.93 18.26
CA PRO A 8 -2.54 -2.23 17.62
C PRO A 8 -3.73 -2.63 16.73
N CYS A 9 -3.44 -3.40 15.67
CA CYS A 9 -4.43 -3.95 14.76
C CYS A 9 -4.07 -5.41 14.46
N ALA A 10 -5.02 -6.33 14.63
CA ALA A 10 -4.79 -7.75 14.40
C ALA A 10 -4.37 -8.07 12.96
N PHE A 11 -4.75 -7.21 12.00
CA PHE A 11 -4.42 -7.34 10.59
C PHE A 11 -3.14 -6.59 10.18
N LEU A 12 -2.52 -5.80 11.07
CA LEU A 12 -1.27 -5.11 10.78
C LEU A 12 -0.15 -5.64 11.68
N ARG A 13 0.32 -6.85 11.36
CA ARG A 13 1.37 -7.56 12.09
C ARG A 13 2.26 -8.34 11.13
N ALA A 14 3.48 -8.64 11.57
CA ALA A 14 4.38 -9.54 10.86
C ALA A 14 3.71 -10.91 10.62
N GLY A 15 3.93 -11.48 9.44
CA GLY A 15 3.34 -12.73 8.98
C GLY A 15 1.91 -12.61 8.44
N GLN A 16 1.22 -11.47 8.58
CA GLN A 16 -0.10 -11.31 7.98
C GLN A 16 -0.01 -11.33 6.45
N ARG A 17 -0.92 -12.06 5.82
CA ARG A 17 -1.01 -12.17 4.36
C ARG A 17 -2.34 -11.62 3.84
N PHE A 18 -2.31 -11.13 2.62
CA PHE A 18 -3.48 -10.60 1.92
C PHE A 18 -3.50 -11.09 0.47
N GLU A 19 -4.69 -11.25 -0.09
CA GLU A 19 -4.88 -11.57 -1.50
C GLU A 19 -5.99 -10.74 -2.12
N GLY A 20 -5.87 -10.46 -3.40
CA GLY A 20 -6.91 -9.78 -4.15
C GLY A 20 -6.46 -9.42 -5.56
N SER A 21 -6.86 -8.24 -6.04
CA SER A 21 -6.54 -7.85 -7.41
C SER A 21 -6.27 -6.37 -7.61
N GLN A 22 -5.44 -6.11 -8.61
CA GLN A 22 -5.17 -4.78 -9.17
C GLN A 22 -5.84 -4.66 -10.54
N HIS A 23 -6.53 -3.55 -10.76
CA HIS A 23 -7.27 -3.26 -11.99
C HIS A 23 -6.63 -2.10 -12.72
N LEU A 24 -6.15 -2.34 -13.94
CA LEU A 24 -5.64 -1.26 -14.79
C LEU A 24 -6.81 -0.53 -15.45
N PRO A 25 -6.82 0.82 -15.43
CA PRO A 25 -7.77 1.59 -16.20
C PRO A 25 -7.61 1.30 -17.69
N ARG A 26 -8.73 1.25 -18.42
CA ARG A 26 -8.76 0.89 -19.85
C ARG A 26 -7.83 1.80 -20.66
N ARG A 27 -6.78 1.25 -21.27
CA ARG A 27 -5.90 2.00 -22.19
C ARG A 27 -6.25 1.81 -23.67
N ARG A 28 -6.77 0.64 -24.09
CA ARG A 28 -7.43 0.32 -25.38
C ARG A 28 -7.89 -1.16 -25.37
N GLY A 29 -9.11 -1.48 -25.82
CA GLY A 29 -9.65 -2.85 -25.89
C GLY A 29 -10.96 -3.08 -25.07
N PRO A 30 -11.70 -4.18 -25.31
CA PRO A 30 -13.04 -4.39 -24.74
C PRO A 30 -13.05 -4.73 -23.22
N LYS A 31 -11.92 -5.16 -22.65
CA LYS A 31 -11.75 -5.45 -21.20
C LYS A 31 -10.44 -4.83 -20.69
N GLY A 32 -10.44 -4.32 -19.46
CA GLY A 32 -9.23 -3.83 -18.80
C GLY A 32 -8.42 -4.98 -18.21
N GLU A 33 -7.10 -4.81 -18.10
CA GLU A 33 -6.21 -5.83 -17.52
C GLU A 33 -6.42 -5.95 -16.01
N ARG A 34 -6.33 -7.20 -15.52
CA ARG A 34 -6.46 -7.56 -14.12
C ARG A 34 -5.27 -8.38 -13.68
N TRP A 35 -4.69 -8.00 -12.55
CA TRP A 35 -3.59 -8.72 -11.92
C TRP A 35 -4.07 -9.29 -10.59
N VAL A 36 -3.74 -10.54 -10.33
CA VAL A 36 -3.90 -11.16 -9.02
C VAL A 36 -2.70 -10.76 -8.17
N ILE A 37 -2.97 -10.22 -6.98
CA ILE A 37 -1.96 -9.69 -6.06
C ILE A 37 -1.99 -10.50 -4.77
N SER A 38 -0.82 -10.96 -4.32
CA SER A 38 -0.60 -11.55 -3.00
C SER A 38 0.42 -10.70 -2.24
N VAL A 39 0.14 -10.40 -0.98
CA VAL A 39 1.00 -9.58 -0.12
C VAL A 39 1.32 -10.33 1.15
N ALA A 40 2.57 -10.30 1.58
CA ALA A 40 3.02 -10.80 2.87
C ALA A 40 3.74 -9.69 3.64
N LEU A 41 3.28 -9.39 4.85
CA LEU A 41 3.94 -8.43 5.74
C LEU A 41 5.07 -9.13 6.49
N HIS A 42 6.31 -8.66 6.32
CA HIS A 42 7.49 -9.23 6.98
C HIS A 42 7.75 -8.55 8.32
N ARG A 43 7.62 -7.22 8.38
CA ARG A 43 7.83 -6.43 9.60
C ARG A 43 6.82 -5.29 9.70
N VAL A 44 6.36 -5.03 10.91
CA VAL A 44 5.56 -3.84 11.27
C VAL A 44 6.17 -3.21 12.51
N ASP A 45 6.55 -1.94 12.43
CA ASP A 45 7.09 -1.14 13.53
C ASP A 45 6.23 0.12 13.69
N LEU A 46 5.20 0.02 14.54
CA LEU A 46 4.27 1.13 14.80
C LEU A 46 4.94 2.31 15.50
N ARG A 47 6.07 2.10 16.18
CA ARG A 47 6.80 3.19 16.86
C ARG A 47 7.51 4.08 15.85
N ARG A 48 8.13 3.44 14.84
CA ARG A 48 8.81 4.13 13.74
C ARG A 48 7.88 4.50 12.59
N GLY A 49 6.64 4.01 12.59
CA GLY A 49 5.68 4.22 11.51
C GLY A 49 6.04 3.47 10.25
N LEU A 50 6.61 2.26 10.36
CA LEU A 50 7.13 1.49 9.23
C LEU A 50 6.44 0.14 9.06
N VAL A 51 6.32 -0.29 7.81
CA VAL A 51 5.95 -1.65 7.41
C VAL A 51 6.81 -2.07 6.22
N CYS A 52 7.15 -3.35 6.13
CA CYS A 52 7.76 -3.89 4.91
C CYS A 52 7.23 -5.29 4.62
N GLY A 53 7.36 -5.70 3.36
CA GLY A 53 6.73 -6.91 2.88
C GLY A 53 7.18 -7.29 1.48
N THR A 54 6.57 -8.35 0.96
CA THR A 54 6.66 -8.71 -0.45
C THR A 54 5.29 -8.60 -1.11
N LEU A 55 5.29 -8.17 -2.36
CA LEU A 55 4.12 -8.14 -3.24
C LEU A 55 4.40 -9.08 -4.42
N GLU A 56 3.51 -10.02 -4.65
CA GLU A 56 3.53 -10.92 -5.80
C GLU A 56 2.38 -10.57 -6.74
N ALA A 57 2.70 -10.28 -8.00
CA ALA A 57 1.75 -9.94 -9.05
C ALA A 57 1.77 -11.00 -10.16
N THR A 58 0.62 -11.60 -10.43
CA THR A 58 0.41 -12.56 -11.51
C THR A 58 -0.66 -12.02 -12.45
N CYS A 59 -0.45 -12.02 -13.78
CA CYS A 59 -1.52 -11.63 -14.68
C CYS A 59 -2.64 -12.68 -14.64
N ASP A 60 -3.90 -12.23 -14.57
CA ASP A 60 -5.05 -13.12 -14.71
C ASP A 60 -5.08 -13.70 -16.13
N PRO A 61 -4.93 -15.04 -16.30
CA PRO A 61 -4.93 -15.67 -17.63
C PRO A 61 -6.21 -15.41 -18.42
N ALA A 62 -7.33 -15.15 -17.75
CA ALA A 62 -8.60 -14.84 -18.39
C ALA A 62 -8.72 -13.37 -18.86
N ALA A 63 -7.84 -12.49 -18.39
CA ALA A 63 -7.80 -11.07 -18.75
C ALA A 63 -6.60 -10.71 -19.65
N CYS A 64 -5.50 -11.45 -19.58
CA CYS A 64 -4.33 -11.31 -20.43
C CYS A 64 -4.53 -12.05 -21.77
N HIS A 65 -5.39 -11.53 -22.65
CA HIS A 65 -5.59 -12.12 -23.99
C HIS A 65 -4.43 -11.86 -24.97
N SER A 66 -3.52 -10.93 -24.65
CA SER A 66 -2.42 -10.47 -25.52
C SER A 66 -1.04 -11.05 -25.17
N LEU A 67 -0.87 -11.67 -24.00
CA LEU A 67 0.38 -12.34 -23.62
C LEU A 67 0.17 -13.85 -23.73
N GLY A 68 0.41 -14.40 -24.92
CA GLY A 68 0.25 -15.83 -25.24
C GLY A 68 1.21 -16.78 -24.52
N GLU A 69 2.00 -16.29 -23.58
CA GLU A 69 2.88 -17.09 -22.73
C GLU A 69 2.56 -16.82 -21.26
N ARG A 70 2.49 -17.89 -20.47
CA ARG A 70 2.20 -17.83 -19.04
C ARG A 70 3.29 -16.98 -18.38
N LEU A 71 2.99 -15.71 -18.09
CA LEU A 71 3.94 -14.84 -17.42
C LEU A 71 4.22 -15.40 -16.03
N GLU A 72 5.49 -15.70 -15.76
CA GLU A 72 5.94 -16.05 -14.43
C GLU A 72 5.58 -14.90 -13.46
N PRO A 73 5.09 -15.18 -12.24
CA PRO A 73 4.73 -14.11 -11.33
C PRO A 73 5.94 -13.25 -10.97
N THR A 74 5.69 -11.96 -10.86
CA THR A 74 6.68 -10.97 -10.43
C THR A 74 6.54 -10.75 -8.93
N VAL A 75 7.64 -10.90 -8.19
CA VAL A 75 7.70 -10.67 -6.76
C VAL A 75 8.64 -9.50 -6.48
N THR A 76 8.16 -8.51 -5.74
CA THR A 76 8.93 -7.34 -5.32
C THR A 76 8.96 -7.24 -3.81
N PHE A 77 10.01 -6.60 -3.30
CA PHE A 77 10.07 -6.14 -1.92
C PHE A 77 9.59 -4.70 -1.84
N PHE A 78 8.77 -4.38 -0.85
CA PHE A 78 8.32 -3.01 -0.60
C PHE A 78 8.61 -2.55 0.82
N GLU A 79 8.82 -1.25 0.96
CA GLU A 79 8.78 -0.54 2.23
C GLU A 79 7.58 0.39 2.26
N GLY A 80 7.06 0.64 3.45
CA GLY A 80 5.91 1.51 3.61
C GLY A 80 5.90 2.36 4.86
N ASP A 81 5.34 3.55 4.70
CA ASP A 81 5.14 4.55 5.74
C ASP A 81 3.72 4.42 6.28
N ILE A 82 3.57 4.29 7.60
CA ILE A 82 2.28 4.31 8.29
C ILE A 82 1.95 5.76 8.64
N VAL A 83 0.80 6.25 8.16
CA VAL A 83 0.32 7.60 8.49
C VAL A 83 -0.21 7.60 9.92
N ASP A 84 0.49 8.32 10.81
CA ASP A 84 0.29 8.22 12.26
C ASP A 84 0.26 9.57 13.00
N ASN A 85 0.36 10.69 12.27
CA ASN A 85 0.55 12.05 12.80
C ASN A 85 1.78 12.22 13.73
N VAL A 86 2.72 11.29 13.75
CA VAL A 86 3.97 11.37 14.52
C VAL A 86 5.11 11.38 13.54
N ASN A 87 5.37 10.22 12.91
CA ASN A 87 6.42 9.99 11.93
C ASN A 87 5.98 10.48 10.54
N HIS A 88 4.71 10.24 10.18
CA HIS A 88 4.20 10.55 8.84
C HIS A 88 2.79 11.18 8.86
N SER A 89 2.54 12.11 7.94
CA SER A 89 1.24 12.77 7.69
C SER A 89 0.66 12.39 6.33
N PHE A 90 -0.58 12.81 6.06
CA PHE A 90 -1.23 12.65 4.75
C PHE A 90 -0.65 13.55 3.66
N ALA A 91 -0.05 14.67 4.06
CA ALA A 91 0.68 15.58 3.18
C ALA A 91 2.17 15.52 3.56
N GLY A 92 3.01 15.20 2.59
CA GLY A 92 4.45 15.09 2.73
C GLY A 92 4.90 13.66 3.01
N ALA A 93 5.53 13.03 2.01
CA ALA A 93 6.55 12.04 2.25
C ALA A 93 7.65 12.74 3.08
N SER A 94 7.66 12.51 4.40
CA SER A 94 8.63 13.08 5.34
C SER A 94 10.00 12.43 5.21
N ASP A 95 10.48 12.25 3.99
CA ASP A 95 11.78 11.65 3.75
C ASP A 95 12.68 12.68 3.08
N ALA A 96 13.80 13.01 3.75
CA ALA A 96 14.87 13.76 3.12
C ALA A 96 15.46 13.01 1.89
N ALA A 97 15.14 11.71 1.74
CA ALA A 97 15.37 10.95 0.52
C ALA A 97 14.34 11.23 -0.60
N ALA A 98 13.08 11.54 -0.26
CA ALA A 98 12.04 11.94 -1.21
C ALA A 98 12.28 13.34 -1.80
N ALA A 99 13.08 14.18 -1.13
CA ALA A 99 13.57 15.43 -1.70
C ALA A 99 14.52 15.22 -2.92
N ARG A 100 14.99 13.99 -3.16
CA ARG A 100 15.88 13.63 -4.27
C ARG A 100 15.20 12.83 -5.40
N SER A 101 13.91 12.55 -5.31
CA SER A 101 13.12 11.91 -6.38
C SER A 101 11.79 12.64 -6.58
N ALA A 102 11.09 12.37 -7.69
CA ALA A 102 9.81 12.95 -8.08
C ALA A 102 8.63 12.62 -7.13
N ALA A 103 8.75 12.94 -5.84
CA ALA A 103 7.71 12.76 -4.85
C ALA A 103 6.49 13.62 -5.20
N PRO A 104 5.26 13.07 -5.14
CA PRO A 104 4.06 13.84 -5.41
C PRO A 104 3.96 15.06 -4.49
N SER A 105 3.44 16.18 -5.01
CA SER A 105 3.17 17.34 -4.17
C SER A 105 2.08 17.01 -3.13
N ALA A 106 2.03 17.77 -2.04
CA ALA A 106 1.02 17.59 -1.00
C ALA A 106 -0.42 17.60 -1.56
N GLU A 107 -0.70 18.44 -2.56
CA GLU A 107 -2.02 18.52 -3.20
C GLU A 107 -2.39 17.23 -3.93
N VAL A 108 -1.41 16.58 -4.54
CA VAL A 108 -1.59 15.32 -5.27
C VAL A 108 -1.85 14.19 -4.29
N GLU A 109 -1.06 14.10 -3.22
CA GLU A 109 -1.29 13.11 -2.16
C GLU A 109 -2.70 13.28 -1.59
N LEU A 110 -3.11 14.50 -1.25
CA LEU A 110 -4.45 14.77 -0.73
C LEU A 110 -5.57 14.44 -1.73
N SER A 111 -5.32 14.61 -3.03
CA SER A 111 -6.25 14.20 -4.08
C SER A 111 -6.37 12.68 -4.13
N CYS A 112 -5.27 11.93 -4.05
CA CYS A 112 -5.27 10.47 -3.95
C CYS A 112 -6.03 10.01 -2.69
N TRP A 113 -5.76 10.61 -1.53
CA TRP A 113 -6.45 10.28 -0.29
C TRP A 113 -7.96 10.56 -0.36
N SER A 114 -8.38 11.59 -1.10
CA SER A 114 -9.80 11.92 -1.25
C SER A 114 -10.63 10.87 -1.99
N LEU A 115 -9.98 9.96 -2.73
CA LEU A 115 -10.65 8.84 -3.41
C LEU A 115 -11.06 7.71 -2.47
N PHE A 116 -10.54 7.69 -1.23
CA PHE A 116 -10.94 6.73 -0.22
C PHE A 116 -12.17 7.24 0.53
N ALA A 117 -13.27 6.49 0.49
CA ALA A 117 -14.48 6.82 1.26
C ALA A 117 -14.20 6.95 2.76
N SER A 118 -13.29 6.11 3.29
CA SER A 118 -12.85 6.17 4.68
C SER A 118 -12.15 7.48 5.05
N PHE A 119 -11.59 8.22 4.09
CA PHE A 119 -10.87 9.48 4.35
C PHE A 119 -11.81 10.68 4.46
N ALA A 120 -13.03 10.60 3.93
CA ALA A 120 -13.98 11.72 3.93
C ALA A 120 -14.19 12.39 5.31
N PRO A 121 -14.31 11.64 6.43
CA PRO A 121 -14.44 12.22 7.77
C PRO A 121 -13.19 12.99 8.24
N LEU A 122 -12.01 12.66 7.71
CA LEU A 122 -10.73 13.27 8.09
C LEU A 122 -10.38 14.48 7.22
N ALA A 123 -10.90 14.57 6.00
CA ALA A 123 -10.45 15.47 4.94
C ALA A 123 -10.39 16.95 5.36
N ARG A 124 -11.40 17.44 6.07
CA ARG A 124 -11.44 18.85 6.52
C ARG A 124 -10.30 19.17 7.49
N ASP A 125 -10.10 18.32 8.49
CA ASP A 125 -9.07 18.52 9.50
C ASP A 125 -7.68 18.35 8.90
N VAL A 126 -7.50 17.35 8.03
CA VAL A 126 -6.23 17.11 7.34
C VAL A 126 -5.80 18.32 6.51
N ARG A 127 -6.72 18.95 5.76
CA ARG A 127 -6.41 20.18 5.00
C ARG A 127 -6.06 21.35 5.92
N ARG A 128 -6.83 21.55 6.99
CA ARG A 128 -6.62 22.67 7.93
C ARG A 128 -5.32 22.53 8.73
N CYS A 129 -4.93 21.31 9.06
CA CYS A 129 -3.83 21.02 9.97
C CYS A 129 -2.59 20.45 9.25
N GLY A 130 -2.36 20.84 7.99
CA GLY A 130 -1.13 20.52 7.26
C GLY A 130 -0.86 19.03 7.11
N GLY A 131 -1.89 18.24 6.78
CA GLY A 131 -1.77 16.79 6.57
C GLY A 131 -2.09 15.94 7.80
N ARG A 132 -2.57 16.51 8.91
CA ARG A 132 -2.81 15.78 10.17
C ARG A 132 -4.27 15.87 10.63
N SER A 133 -4.74 14.87 11.37
CA SER A 133 -6.07 14.91 12.01
C SER A 133 -6.06 14.24 13.37
N ALA A 134 -6.58 14.89 14.40
CA ALA A 134 -6.66 14.33 15.75
C ALA A 134 -7.50 13.04 15.80
N ALA A 135 -8.49 12.95 14.91
CA ALA A 135 -9.38 11.79 14.80
C ALA A 135 -8.68 10.55 14.24
N LEU A 136 -7.49 10.68 13.63
CA LEU A 136 -6.78 9.55 13.00
C LEU A 136 -6.47 8.41 13.99
N SER A 137 -6.05 8.74 15.22
CA SER A 137 -5.65 7.75 16.22
C SER A 137 -6.76 6.75 16.59
N ALA A 138 -8.01 7.22 16.60
CA ALA A 138 -9.22 6.45 16.87
C ALA A 138 -9.95 6.02 15.59
N HIS A 139 -9.41 6.33 14.42
CA HIS A 139 -10.07 6.07 13.14
C HIS A 139 -10.13 4.58 12.84
N GLY A 140 -11.19 4.17 12.13
CA GLY A 140 -11.43 2.78 11.74
C GLY A 140 -10.49 2.26 10.64
N ALA A 141 -9.72 3.15 10.00
CA ALA A 141 -8.77 2.80 8.96
C ALA A 141 -7.35 3.23 9.30
N ILE A 142 -6.36 2.40 8.96
CA ILE A 142 -4.93 2.71 9.01
C ILE A 142 -4.45 2.99 7.58
N TYR A 143 -3.90 4.18 7.36
CA TYR A 143 -3.42 4.60 6.05
C TYR A 143 -1.92 4.36 5.93
N MET A 144 -1.47 3.91 4.77
CA MET A 144 -0.06 3.68 4.50
C MET A 144 0.31 4.05 3.06
N ARG A 145 1.58 4.34 2.83
CA ARG A 145 2.17 4.45 1.49
C ARG A 145 3.17 3.33 1.30
N TRP A 146 2.99 2.45 0.31
CA TRP A 146 3.97 1.41 0.00
C TRP A 146 4.74 1.75 -1.28
N ARG A 147 6.03 1.48 -1.27
CA ARG A 147 6.96 1.70 -2.38
C ARG A 147 7.76 0.44 -2.59
N GLU A 148 7.63 -0.13 -3.77
CA GLU A 148 8.47 -1.25 -4.21
C GLU A 148 9.91 -0.74 -4.38
N ARG A 149 10.88 -1.55 -3.94
CA ARG A 149 12.30 -1.18 -3.94
C ARG A 149 13.08 -1.96 -4.98
N PHE A 150 12.83 -3.26 -5.07
CA PHE A 150 13.53 -4.16 -5.98
C PHE A 150 12.72 -5.43 -6.22
N PHE A 151 13.03 -6.12 -7.32
CA PHE A 151 12.51 -7.44 -7.63
C PHE A 151 13.23 -8.50 -6.79
N VAL A 152 12.45 -9.36 -6.14
CA VAL A 152 12.92 -10.57 -5.45
C VAL A 152 12.94 -11.75 -6.41
N ARG A 153 11.92 -11.86 -7.27
CA ARG A 153 11.77 -12.89 -8.31
C ARG A 153 11.01 -12.29 -9.50
N GLY A 154 11.34 -12.71 -10.72
CA GLY A 154 10.82 -12.06 -11.93
C GLY A 154 11.50 -10.71 -12.19
N GLY A 155 10.97 -9.91 -13.11
CA GLY A 155 11.55 -8.59 -13.48
C GLY A 155 12.59 -8.62 -14.61
N GLY A 156 12.65 -9.71 -15.38
CA GLY A 156 13.61 -9.88 -16.50
C GLY A 156 13.20 -9.24 -17.83
N SER A 157 12.02 -8.63 -17.93
CA SER A 157 11.61 -7.86 -19.11
C SER A 157 11.43 -6.39 -18.73
N ASP A 158 11.99 -5.48 -19.53
CA ASP A 158 11.96 -4.01 -19.38
C ASP A 158 10.54 -3.38 -19.39
N SER A 159 9.49 -4.16 -19.19
CA SER A 159 8.09 -3.80 -19.43
C SER A 159 7.28 -3.48 -18.17
N VAL A 160 7.76 -3.78 -16.96
CA VAL A 160 7.01 -3.55 -15.71
C VAL A 160 7.74 -2.56 -14.81
N SER A 161 7.20 -1.35 -14.70
CA SER A 161 7.71 -0.29 -13.82
C SER A 161 7.18 -0.47 -12.40
N ILE A 162 8.09 -0.44 -11.42
CA ILE A 162 7.80 -0.48 -9.97
C ILE A 162 8.08 0.87 -9.29
N ALA A 163 8.19 1.94 -10.07
CA ALA A 163 8.61 3.27 -9.59
C ALA A 163 7.51 4.04 -8.85
N GLY A 164 6.27 3.56 -8.89
CA GLY A 164 5.13 4.24 -8.30
C GLY A 164 4.99 4.07 -6.79
N VAL A 165 3.90 4.64 -6.28
CA VAL A 165 3.51 4.56 -4.87
C VAL A 165 2.11 3.97 -4.77
N TYR A 166 1.96 3.00 -3.88
CA TYR A 166 0.66 2.50 -3.46
C TYR A 166 0.17 3.32 -2.26
N TYR A 167 -0.94 4.02 -2.42
CA TYR A 167 -1.70 4.59 -1.31
C TYR A 167 -2.68 3.52 -0.85
N VAL A 168 -2.65 3.12 0.42
CA VAL A 168 -3.51 2.05 0.92
C VAL A 168 -4.20 2.45 2.22
N ALA A 169 -5.40 1.93 2.42
CA ALA A 169 -6.20 2.07 3.63
C ALA A 169 -6.65 0.67 4.10
N LEU A 170 -6.12 0.24 5.24
CA LEU A 170 -6.50 -0.99 5.93
C LEU A 170 -7.68 -0.71 6.87
N ASP A 171 -8.79 -1.38 6.66
CA ASP A 171 -9.93 -1.38 7.59
C ASP A 171 -9.59 -2.24 8.82
N ARG A 172 -9.65 -1.64 10.01
CA ARG A 172 -9.24 -2.29 11.26
C ARG A 172 -10.19 -3.39 11.72
N THR A 173 -11.44 -3.37 11.24
CA THR A 173 -12.50 -4.30 11.65
C THR A 173 -12.48 -5.55 10.78
N THR A 174 -12.40 -5.36 9.46
CA THR A 174 -12.50 -6.42 8.46
C THR A 174 -11.16 -6.91 7.96
N GLY A 175 -10.10 -6.12 8.15
CA GLY A 175 -8.78 -6.35 7.58
C GLY A 175 -8.71 -6.12 6.08
N ALA A 176 -9.77 -5.64 5.43
CA ALA A 176 -9.74 -5.34 4.00
C ALA A 176 -8.78 -4.17 3.72
N ILE A 177 -8.01 -4.27 2.65
CA ILE A 177 -7.17 -3.18 2.16
C ILE A 177 -7.76 -2.66 0.85
N SER A 178 -8.12 -1.38 0.84
CA SER A 178 -8.35 -0.64 -0.40
C SER A 178 -7.09 0.13 -0.75
N GLY A 179 -6.75 0.21 -2.03
CA GLY A 179 -5.53 0.86 -2.48
C GLY A 179 -5.62 1.48 -3.86
N LEU A 180 -4.66 2.36 -4.13
CA LEU A 180 -4.46 3.04 -5.40
C LEU A 180 -2.96 3.02 -5.72
N TYR A 181 -2.60 2.48 -6.88
CA TYR A 181 -1.25 2.64 -7.42
C TYR A 181 -1.19 3.91 -8.27
N CYS A 182 -0.19 4.74 -7.96
CA CYS A 182 0.08 6.00 -8.64
C CYS A 182 1.54 6.04 -9.08
N GLU A 183 1.79 5.98 -10.39
CA GLU A 183 3.13 6.12 -10.96
C GLU A 183 3.52 7.59 -11.12
N SER A 184 2.54 8.46 -11.43
CA SER A 184 2.71 9.91 -11.45
C SER A 184 1.42 10.63 -11.05
N CYS A 185 1.56 11.88 -10.63
CA CYS A 185 0.48 12.80 -10.28
C CYS A 185 -0.66 12.85 -11.32
N ALA A 186 -0.33 12.73 -12.62
CA ALA A 186 -1.26 12.86 -13.73
C ALA A 186 -1.86 11.52 -14.22
N SER A 187 -1.43 10.39 -13.67
CA SER A 187 -1.85 9.06 -14.13
C SER A 187 -3.20 8.64 -13.58
N THR A 188 -4.00 7.95 -14.39
CA THR A 188 -5.22 7.28 -13.92
C THR A 188 -4.84 6.25 -12.86
N SER A 189 -5.34 6.42 -11.64
CA SER A 189 -5.01 5.56 -10.51
C SER A 189 -5.50 4.14 -10.75
N GLN A 190 -4.64 3.15 -10.52
CA GLN A 190 -4.99 1.74 -10.65
C GLN A 190 -5.51 1.24 -9.31
N LYS A 191 -6.74 0.70 -9.28
CA LYS A 191 -7.37 0.28 -8.03
C LYS A 191 -6.80 -1.06 -7.57
N VAL A 192 -6.51 -1.16 -6.28
CA VAL A 192 -6.08 -2.39 -5.60
C VAL A 192 -7.11 -2.71 -4.52
N ASP A 193 -7.59 -3.94 -4.47
CA ASP A 193 -8.47 -4.42 -3.40
C ASP A 193 -7.92 -5.74 -2.89
N LEU A 194 -7.58 -5.82 -1.60
CA LEU A 194 -7.05 -7.02 -0.94
C LEU A 194 -7.90 -7.40 0.27
N LYS A 195 -7.95 -8.69 0.56
CA LYS A 195 -8.60 -9.27 1.74
C LYS A 195 -7.57 -10.04 2.58
N PRO A 196 -7.70 -10.03 3.91
CA PRO A 196 -6.79 -10.78 4.75
C PRO A 196 -7.03 -12.27 4.55
N LEU A 197 -5.96 -13.04 4.44
CA LEU A 197 -6.06 -14.49 4.55
C LEU A 197 -6.24 -14.86 6.02
N SER A 198 -7.19 -15.76 6.28
CA SER A 198 -7.38 -16.32 7.61
C SER A 198 -6.08 -17.01 8.04
N THR A 199 -5.66 -16.74 9.27
CA THR A 199 -4.54 -17.44 9.90
C THR A 199 -5.01 -18.78 10.44
N GLU A 200 -5.76 -19.55 9.66
CA GLU A 200 -6.10 -20.92 10.05
C GLU A 200 -4.95 -21.83 9.61
N ALA A 201 -4.22 -22.34 10.61
CA ALA A 201 -3.19 -23.38 10.49
C ALA A 201 -1.88 -23.03 9.74
N ALA A 202 -1.07 -22.12 10.31
CA ALA A 202 0.39 -22.23 10.21
C ALA A 202 1.04 -21.59 11.44
N GLY A 203 1.57 -22.45 12.31
CA GLY A 203 2.08 -22.09 13.63
C GLY A 203 3.45 -21.41 13.64
N LYS A 204 3.74 -20.89 14.84
CA LYS A 204 4.97 -20.27 15.34
C LYS A 204 5.34 -18.92 14.69
N ALA A 205 5.05 -17.86 15.45
CA ALA A 205 5.75 -16.59 15.33
C ALA A 205 7.26 -16.85 15.40
N PHE A 206 8.01 -16.30 14.44
CA PHE A 206 9.46 -16.23 14.56
C PHE A 206 9.77 -15.31 15.74
N ALA A 207 10.53 -15.84 16.71
CA ALA A 207 11.07 -15.03 17.80
C ALA A 207 11.88 -13.87 17.19
N GLU A 208 11.67 -12.66 17.72
CA GLU A 208 12.56 -11.52 17.50
C GLU A 208 14.00 -11.97 17.76
N MET A 209 14.80 -12.02 16.70
CA MET A 209 16.25 -12.16 16.84
C MET A 209 16.78 -10.75 17.08
N GLU A 210 17.06 -10.40 18.33
CA GLU A 210 17.97 -9.30 18.62
C GLU A 210 19.39 -9.75 18.24
N LEU A 211 19.99 -9.05 17.30
CA LEU A 211 21.43 -9.13 17.07
C LEU A 211 22.12 -8.32 18.17
N ALA A 212 22.94 -9.00 18.96
CA ALA A 212 23.81 -8.42 19.99
C ALA A 212 24.98 -7.63 19.38
#